data_AF-A0A0G1UU60-F1
#
_entry.id   AF-A0A0G1UU60-F1
#
_cell.length_a   1.000
_cell.length_b   1.000
_cell.length_c   1.000
_cell.angle_alpha   90.00
_cell.angle_beta   90.00
_cell.angle_gamma   90.00
#
_symmetry.space_group_name_H-M   'P 1'
#
loop_
_entity.id
_entity.type
_entity.pdbx_description
1 polymer ?
#
loop_
_entity_poly.entity_id
_entity_poly.type
_entity_poly.pdbx_seq_one_letter_code
_entity_poly.pdbx_strand_id
1 'polypeptide(L)' 'MINPLLAAKLVFVLGWTNLVGLAMVFLTCRCFIRPKLFAKLVNYNWYKKLYQTHCWWWYLFFGSVAAHALLALGVYGNPF' A
#
# COMPACT_ATOMS: atom_id res chain seq x y z
N MET A 1 -14.68 13.77 19.70
CA MET A 1 -13.21 13.70 19.64
C MET A 1 -12.80 12.24 19.59
N ILE A 2 -11.98 11.84 18.62
CA ILE A 2 -11.47 10.45 18.56
C ILE A 2 -10.50 10.25 19.74
N ASN A 3 -10.56 9.09 20.39
CA ASN A 3 -9.64 8.74 21.46
C ASN A 3 -8.18 8.76 20.93
N PRO A 4 -7.25 9.53 21.53
CA PRO A 4 -5.88 9.66 21.04
C PRO A 4 -5.13 8.33 20.93
N LEU A 5 -5.35 7.40 21.87
CA LEU A 5 -4.75 6.07 21.84
C LEU A 5 -5.28 5.23 20.67
N LEU A 6 -6.58 5.33 20.38
CA LEU A 6 -7.18 4.66 19.23
C LEU A 6 -6.63 5.23 17.92
N ALA A 7 -6.54 6.55 17.83
CA ALA A 7 -6.03 7.22 16.63
C ALA A 7 -4.56 6.85 16.37
N ALA A 8 -3.72 6.79 17.41
CA ALA A 8 -2.34 6.35 17.30
C ALA A 8 -2.21 4.91 16.78
N LYS A 9 -3.05 3.99 17.29
CA LYS A 9 -3.10 2.60 16.80
C LYS A 9 -3.53 2.53 15.33
N LEU A 10 -4.51 3.33 14.93
CA LEU A 10 -4.95 3.40 13.53
C LEU A 10 -3.86 3.92 12.61
N VAL A 11 -3.14 4.98 12.99
CA VAL A 11 -2.00 5.51 12.22
C VAL A 11 -0.95 4.42 12.04
N PHE A 12 -0.61 3.68 13.10
CA PHE A 12 0.35 2.56 13.01
C PHE A 12 -0.10 1.46 12.04
N VAL A 13 -1.35 1.01 12.14
CA VAL A 13 -1.91 -0.03 11.25
C VAL A 13 -1.97 0.45 9.79
N LEU A 14 -2.38 1.69 9.56
CA LEU A 14 -2.39 2.29 8.22
C LEU A 14 -0.97 2.42 7.66
N GLY A 15 0.03 2.72 8.50
CA GLY A 15 1.43 2.75 8.08
C GLY A 15 1.91 1.38 7.55
N TRP A 16 1.61 0.31 8.28
CA TRP A 16 1.90 -1.06 7.81
C TRP A 16 1.12 -1.42 6.54
N THR A 17 -0.15 -1.01 6.47
CA THR A 17 -0.99 -1.21 5.28
C THR A 17 -0.41 -0.50 4.07
N ASN A 18 0.15 0.70 4.24
CA ASN A 18 0.84 1.43 3.18
C ASN A 18 2.10 0.69 2.72
N LEU A 19 2.91 0.15 3.62
CA LEU A 19 4.10 -0.64 3.26
C LEU A 19 3.74 -1.90 2.45
N VAL A 20 2.73 -2.64 2.91
CA VAL A 20 2.24 -3.84 2.21
C VAL A 20 1.60 -3.46 0.88
N GLY A 21 0.76 -2.42 0.85
CA GLY A 21 0.10 -1.92 -0.35
C GLY A 21 1.12 -1.48 -1.40
N LEU A 22 2.16 -0.75 -0.99
CA LEU A 22 3.26 -0.34 -1.85
C LEU A 22 3.99 -1.56 -2.42
N ALA A 23 4.34 -2.53 -1.59
CA ALA A 23 4.98 -3.77 -2.03
C ALA A 23 4.12 -4.52 -3.06
N MET A 24 2.82 -4.63 -2.83
CA MET A 24 1.89 -5.26 -3.78
C MET A 24 1.79 -4.49 -5.09
N VAL A 25 1.70 -3.16 -5.05
CA VAL A 25 1.72 -2.30 -6.25
C VAL A 25 3.01 -2.53 -7.04
N PHE A 26 4.17 -2.59 -6.37
CA PHE A 26 5.46 -2.89 -7.02
C PHE A 26 5.49 -4.28 -7.65
N LEU A 27 5.10 -5.32 -6.90
CA LEU A 27 5.13 -6.71 -7.37
C LEU A 27 4.18 -6.97 -8.55
N THR A 28 3.10 -6.20 -8.62
CA THR A 28 2.11 -6.26 -9.71
C THR A 28 2.37 -5.24 -10.82
N CYS A 29 3.41 -4.42 -10.72
CA CYS A 29 3.72 -3.40 -11.72
C CYS A 29 4.44 -4.00 -12.93
N ARG A 30 4.02 -3.58 -14.13
CA ARG A 30 4.70 -3.91 -15.40
C ARG A 30 6.19 -3.52 -15.43
N CYS A 31 6.59 -2.51 -14.65
CA CYS A 31 7.98 -2.07 -14.56
C CYS A 31 8.87 -3.17 -13.96
N PHE A 32 8.34 -3.95 -13.02
CA PHE A 32 9.06 -5.06 -12.39
C PHE A 32 9.02 -6.36 -13.19
N ILE A 33 8.14 -6.48 -14.19
CA ILE A 33 8.04 -7.64 -15.08
C ILE A 33 9.11 -7.62 -16.18
N ARG A 34 9.59 -6.44 -16.58
CA ARG A 34 10.60 -6.27 -17.66
C ARG A 34 11.99 -6.86 -17.36
N PRO A 35 12.53 -6.78 -16.13
CA PRO A 35 13.78 -7.45 -15.79
C PRO A 35 13.69 -8.98 -15.97
N LYS A 36 14.75 -9.59 -16.51
CA LYS A 36 14.84 -11.04 -16.78
C LYS A 36 14.51 -11.92 -15.55
N LEU A 37 14.69 -11.39 -14.34
CA LEU A 37 14.40 -12.07 -13.08
C LEU A 37 12.91 -12.38 -12.91
N PHE A 38 12.03 -11.48 -13.35
CA PHE A 38 10.57 -11.59 -13.16
C PHE A 38 9.82 -12.01 -14.42
N ALA A 39 10.48 -12.04 -15.58
CA ALA A 39 9.88 -12.53 -16.82
C ALA A 39 9.34 -13.98 -16.70
N LYS A 40 10.00 -14.83 -15.90
CA LYS A 40 9.53 -16.21 -15.65
C LYS A 40 8.28 -16.26 -14.77
N LEU A 41 8.05 -15.26 -13.91
CA LEU A 41 6.90 -15.23 -13.00
C LEU A 41 5.58 -15.07 -13.77
N VAL A 42 5.60 -14.36 -14.90
CA VAL A 42 4.42 -14.18 -15.78
C VAL A 42 3.88 -15.49 -16.36
N ASN A 43 4.72 -16.52 -16.45
CA ASN A 43 4.29 -17.82 -16.96
C ASN A 43 3.39 -18.58 -15.99
N TYR A 44 3.42 -18.25 -14.70
CA TYR A 44 2.58 -18.91 -13.71
C TYR A 44 1.17 -18.29 -13.67
N ASN A 45 0.14 -19.15 -13.67
CA ASN A 45 -1.26 -18.72 -13.64
C ASN A 45 -1.62 -17.95 -12.36
N TRP A 46 -0.98 -18.25 -11.23
CA TRP A 46 -1.20 -17.52 -9.98
C TRP A 46 -0.72 -16.07 -10.09
N TYR A 47 0.40 -15.82 -10.78
CA TYR A 47 0.95 -14.48 -10.94
C TYR A 47 0.10 -13.65 -11.90
N LYS A 48 -0.45 -14.26 -12.97
CA LYS A 48 -1.41 -13.59 -13.86
C LYS A 48 -2.64 -13.09 -13.10
N LYS A 49 -3.17 -13.90 -12.18
CA LYS A 49 -4.28 -13.48 -11.29
C LYS A 49 -3.88 -12.34 -10.37
N LEU A 50 -2.70 -12.42 -9.75
CA LEU A 50 -2.18 -11.35 -8.90
C LEU A 50 -2.00 -10.04 -9.69
N TYR A 51 -1.45 -10.11 -10.90
CA TYR A 51 -1.27 -8.95 -11.78
C TYR A 51 -2.59 -8.24 -12.12
N GLN A 52 -3.68 -8.99 -12.32
CA GLN A 52 -5.01 -8.40 -12.56
C GLN A 52 -5.54 -7.57 -11.39
N THR A 53 -4.99 -7.75 -10.18
CA THR A 53 -5.37 -6.97 -9.00
C THR A 53 -4.59 -5.64 -8.86
N HIS A 54 -3.68 -5.31 -9.77
CA HIS A 54 -2.81 -4.13 -9.68
C HIS A 54 -3.56 -2.81 -9.42
N CYS A 55 -4.64 -2.56 -10.17
CA CYS A 55 -5.42 -1.33 -10.00
C CYS A 55 -6.14 -1.28 -8.65
N TRP A 56 -6.57 -2.42 -8.11
CA TRP A 56 -7.18 -2.51 -6.78
C TRP A 56 -6.17 -2.18 -5.69
N TRP A 57 -4.93 -2.63 -5.82
CA TRP A 57 -3.85 -2.25 -4.90
C TRP A 57 -3.55 -0.76 -4.92
N TRP A 58 -3.66 -0.10 -6.07
CA TRP A 58 -3.53 1.36 -6.16
C TRP A 58 -4.64 2.08 -5.39
N TYR A 59 -5.90 1.66 -5.53
CA TYR A 59 -7.01 2.26 -4.77
C TYR A 59 -6.84 2.06 -3.26
N LEU A 60 -6.45 0.85 -2.84
CA LEU A 60 -6.18 0.55 -1.43
C LEU A 60 -5.00 1.37 -0.90
N PHE A 61 -3.92 1.45 -1.65
CA PHE A 61 -2.71 2.19 -1.26
C PHE A 61 -2.99 3.68 -1.13
N PHE A 62 -3.57 4.33 -2.15
CA PHE A 62 -3.87 5.76 -2.07
C PHE A 62 -4.91 6.07 -0.99
N GLY A 63 -5.96 5.25 -0.86
CA GLY A 63 -6.95 5.41 0.20
C GLY A 63 -6.32 5.32 1.59
N SER A 64 -5.42 4.34 1.79
CA SER A 64 -4.72 4.14 3.06
C SER A 64 -3.70 5.26 3.34
N VAL A 65 -2.96 5.73 2.33
CA VAL A 65 -2.02 6.86 2.46
C VAL A 65 -2.76 8.15 2.83
N ALA A 66 -3.87 8.45 2.15
CA ALA A 66 -4.67 9.63 2.46
C ALA A 66 -5.22 9.58 3.89
N ALA A 67 -5.82 8.45 4.29
CA ALA A 67 -6.32 8.25 5.64
C ALA A 67 -5.20 8.34 6.70
N HIS A 68 -4.04 7.73 6.41
CA HIS A 68 -2.87 7.77 7.28
C HIS A 68 -2.37 9.21 7.49
N ALA A 69 -2.20 9.96 6.39
CA ALA A 69 -1.70 11.34 6.43
C ALA A 69 -2.66 12.26 7.18
N LEU A 70 -3.97 12.19 6.90
CA LEU A 70 -4.98 13.01 7.58
C LEU A 70 -5.04 12.71 9.08
N LEU A 71 -5.01 11.42 9.47
CA LEU A 71 -4.98 11.04 10.89
C LEU A 71 -3.67 11.43 11.56
N ALA A 72 -2.53 11.23 10.92
CA ALA A 72 -1.23 11.58 11.48
C ALA A 72 -1.12 13.09 11.72
N LEU A 73 -1.51 13.92 10.74
CA LEU A 73 -1.54 15.38 10.89
C LEU A 73 -2.55 15.83 11.95
N GLY A 74 -3.73 15.19 12.02
CA GLY A 74 -4.75 15.53 13.00
C GLY A 74 -4.39 15.16 14.45
N VAL A 75 -3.59 14.10 14.66
CA VAL A 75 -3.23 13.59 15.99
C VAL A 75 -1.89 14.14 16.46
N TYR A 76 -0.88 14.13 15.59
CA TYR A 76 0.49 14.50 15.94
C TYR A 76 0.86 15.92 15.49
N GLY A 77 0.03 16.55 14.66
CA GLY A 77 0.33 17.88 14.10
C GLY A 77 1.42 17.83 13.02
N ASN A 78 1.94 19.00 12.70
CA ASN A 78 3.16 19.16 11.91
C ASN A 78 4.28 19.65 12.83
N PRO A 79 5.36 18.87 13.03
CA PRO A 79 6.49 19.26 13.88
C PRO A 79 7.49 20.21 13.19
N PHE A 80 7.29 20.54 11.91
CA PHE A 80 8.12 21.47 11.13
C PHE A 80 7.48 22.86 11.00
#